data_AF-A0A6M4RVA7-F1
#
_entry.id   AF-A0A6M4RVA7-F1
#
_cell.length_a   1.000
_cell.length_b   1.000
_cell.length_c   1.000
_cell.angle_alpha   90.00
_cell.angle_beta   90.00
_cell.angle_gamma   90.00
#
_symmetry.space_group_name_H-M   'P 1'
#
loop_
_entity.id
_entity.type
_entity.pdbx_description
1 polymer ?
#
loop_
_entity_poly.entity_id
_entity_poly.type
_entity_poly.pdbx_seq_one_letter_code
_entity_poly.pdbx_strand_id
1 'polypeptide(L)'
;VENNLQRMRQLAVESNNGGLSAADQTNLDKEYQQLATANKNIETNANYNGNKLFDGSVASTTFQYGQNAATDVTTVTNVNMSTFGTLTGTSVTSAANATAAQAAIDTDLTS
;
A
#
# COMPACT_ATOMS: atom_id res chain seq x y z
N VAL A 1 2.80 4.54 3.58
CA VAL A 1 1.94 3.72 2.69
C VAL A 1 0.66 4.46 2.36
N GLU A 2 -0.15 4.87 3.34
CA GLU A 2 -1.40 5.61 3.12
C GLU A 2 -1.24 6.83 2.21
N ASN A 3 -0.25 7.70 2.45
CA ASN A 3 0.00 8.86 1.59
C ASN A 3 0.29 8.47 0.12
N ASN A 4 1.04 7.39 -0.10
CA ASN A 4 1.28 6.86 -1.45
C ASN A 4 -0.02 6.34 -2.06
N LEU A 5 -0.85 5.60 -1.30
CA LEU A 5 -2.16 5.12 -1.77
C LEU A 5 -3.07 6.29 -2.16
N GLN A 6 -3.11 7.36 -1.37
CA GLN A 6 -3.89 8.57 -1.71
C GLN A 6 -3.38 9.23 -2.98
N ARG A 7 -2.05 9.30 -3.20
CA ARG A 7 -1.48 9.80 -4.46
C ARG A 7 -1.78 8.88 -5.64
N MET A 8 -1.66 7.57 -5.47
CA MET A 8 -2.04 6.57 -6.48
C MET A 8 -3.53 6.72 -6.86
N ARG A 9 -4.40 7.04 -5.89
CA ARG A 9 -5.82 7.31 -6.13
C ARG A 9 -6.03 8.53 -7.01
N GLN A 10 -5.29 9.61 -6.74
CA GLN A 10 -5.32 10.82 -7.57
C GLN A 10 -4.91 10.52 -9.01
N LEU A 11 -3.81 9.79 -9.20
CA LEU A 11 -3.32 9.38 -10.53
C LEU A 11 -4.34 8.50 -11.27
N ALA A 12 -5.01 7.58 -10.57
CA ALA A 12 -6.04 6.74 -11.15
C ALA A 12 -7.28 7.56 -11.57
N VAL A 13 -7.72 8.51 -10.74
CA VAL A 13 -8.80 9.45 -11.09
C VAL A 13 -8.41 10.31 -12.30
N GLU A 14 -7.19 10.84 -12.31
CA GLU A 14 -6.66 11.64 -13.40
C GLU A 14 -6.63 10.84 -14.70
N SER A 15 -6.07 9.63 -14.69
CA SER A 15 -6.00 8.76 -15.87
C SER A 15 -7.38 8.33 -16.41
N ASN A 16 -8.38 8.27 -15.52
CA ASN A 16 -9.76 7.95 -15.89
C ASN A 16 -10.53 9.15 -16.47
N ASN A 17 -9.98 10.36 -16.42
CA ASN A 17 -10.65 11.54 -16.98
C ASN A 17 -10.66 11.45 -18.52
N GLY A 18 -11.85 11.49 -19.13
CA GLY A 18 -11.99 11.32 -20.58
C GLY A 18 -11.24 12.41 -21.33
N GLY A 19 -10.31 12.03 -22.21
CA GLY A 19 -9.56 12.96 -23.07
C GLY A 19 -8.04 12.85 -23.00
N LEU A 20 -7.48 12.08 -22.07
CA LEU A 20 -6.04 11.77 -22.08
C LEU A 20 -5.68 10.85 -23.26
N SER A 21 -4.52 11.09 -23.86
CA SER A 21 -3.94 10.16 -24.83
C SER A 21 -3.39 8.91 -24.11
N ALA A 22 -3.21 7.82 -24.86
CA ALA A 22 -2.55 6.62 -24.33
C ALA A 22 -1.13 6.90 -23.82
N ALA A 23 -0.43 7.87 -24.42
CA ALA A 23 0.90 8.30 -23.99
C ALA A 23 0.85 8.99 -22.63
N ASP A 24 -0.16 9.84 -22.39
CA ASP A 24 -0.33 10.52 -21.11
C ASP A 24 -0.69 9.54 -20.00
N GLN A 25 -1.61 8.61 -20.26
CA GLN A 25 -1.96 7.54 -19.31
C GLN A 25 -0.74 6.66 -18.96
N THR A 26 0.13 6.40 -19.94
CA THR A 26 1.40 5.68 -19.70
C THR A 26 2.34 6.48 -18.81
N ASN A 27 2.37 7.82 -18.91
CA ASN A 27 3.19 8.65 -18.05
C ASN A 27 2.65 8.72 -16.63
N LEU A 28 1.33 8.82 -16.45
CA LEU A 28 0.69 8.71 -15.13
C LEU A 28 0.95 7.34 -14.50
N ASP A 29 0.90 6.27 -15.30
CA ASP A 29 1.19 4.93 -14.83
C ASP A 29 2.62 4.77 -14.32
N LYS A 30 3.62 5.42 -14.94
CA LYS A 30 5.00 5.39 -14.41
C LYS A 30 5.09 5.91 -12.98
N GLU A 31 4.41 7.01 -12.66
CA GLU A 31 4.36 7.53 -11.29
C GLU A 31 3.60 6.56 -10.37
N TYR A 32 2.46 6.05 -10.83
CA TYR A 32 1.68 5.04 -10.11
C TYR A 32 2.51 3.81 -9.74
N GLN A 33 3.27 3.25 -10.69
CA GLN A 33 4.12 2.07 -10.48
C GLN A 33 5.27 2.36 -9.51
N GLN A 34 5.84 3.57 -9.52
CA GLN A 34 6.88 3.96 -8.57
C GLN A 34 6.35 3.96 -7.12
N LEU A 35 5.14 4.47 -6.93
CA LEU A 35 4.48 4.48 -5.62
C LEU A 35 4.10 3.07 -5.15
N ALA A 36 3.57 2.25 -6.05
CA ALA A 36 3.28 0.83 -5.77
C ALA A 36 4.56 0.08 -5.37
N THR A 37 5.66 0.31 -6.10
CA THR A 37 6.98 -0.26 -5.79
C THR A 37 7.51 0.21 -4.44
N ALA A 38 7.36 1.50 -4.11
CA ALA A 38 7.75 2.02 -2.80
C ALA A 38 6.97 1.34 -1.66
N ASN A 39 5.65 1.13 -1.84
CA ASN A 39 4.84 0.40 -0.87
C ASN A 39 5.25 -1.08 -0.78
N LYS A 40 5.57 -1.74 -1.90
CA LYS A 40 6.09 -3.11 -1.92
C LYS A 40 7.43 -3.22 -1.18
N ASN A 41 8.31 -2.22 -1.34
CA ASN A 41 9.57 -2.17 -0.61
C ASN A 41 9.35 -2.03 0.90
N ILE A 42 8.33 -1.28 1.34
CA ILE A 42 7.97 -1.19 2.77
C ILE A 42 7.48 -2.56 3.26
N GLU A 43 6.57 -3.20 2.53
CA GLU A 43 6.04 -4.53 2.89
C GLU A 43 7.16 -5.57 3.05
N THR A 44 8.06 -5.63 2.08
CA THR A 44 9.14 -6.62 2.05
C THR A 44 10.29 -6.32 3.01
N ASN A 45 10.61 -5.05 3.30
CA ASN A 45 11.83 -4.70 4.04
C ASN A 45 11.61 -4.24 5.47
N ALA A 46 10.41 -3.75 5.83
CA ALA A 46 10.15 -3.30 7.19
C ALA A 46 10.30 -4.46 8.18
N ASN A 47 11.17 -4.25 9.17
CA ASN A 47 11.59 -5.27 10.10
C ASN A 47 11.80 -4.68 11.49
N TYR A 48 11.44 -5.46 12.51
CA TYR A 48 11.76 -5.16 13.90
C TYR A 48 12.35 -6.40 14.57
N ASN A 49 13.57 -6.28 15.09
CA ASN A 49 14.29 -7.35 15.76
C ASN A 49 14.34 -8.67 14.98
N GLY A 50 14.55 -8.60 13.66
CA GLY A 50 14.60 -9.77 12.79
C GLY A 50 13.24 -10.23 12.27
N ASN A 51 12.14 -9.72 12.80
CA ASN A 51 10.78 -10.09 12.36
C ASN A 51 10.23 -9.12 11.32
N LYS A 52 9.66 -9.64 10.23
CA LYS A 52 8.97 -8.83 9.23
C LYS A 52 7.68 -8.28 9.81
N LEU A 53 7.42 -7.00 9.54
CA LEU A 53 6.29 -6.30 10.14
C LEU A 53 5.02 -6.36 9.29
N PHE A 54 5.14 -6.37 7.96
CA PHE A 54 3.97 -6.09 7.09
C PHE A 54 3.71 -7.15 6.01
N ASP A 55 4.50 -8.22 5.94
CA ASP A 55 4.32 -9.31 4.98
C ASP A 55 3.27 -10.35 5.43
N GLY A 56 2.66 -10.15 6.60
CA GLY A 56 1.66 -11.05 7.18
C GLY A 56 2.22 -12.23 7.97
N SER A 57 3.55 -12.40 8.04
CA SER A 57 4.17 -13.49 8.82
C SER A 57 4.03 -13.30 10.33
N VAL A 58 3.96 -12.05 10.80
CA VAL A 58 3.74 -11.69 12.21
C VAL A 58 2.49 -10.84 12.32
N ALA A 59 1.44 -11.39 12.94
CA ALA A 59 0.14 -10.72 13.08
C ALA A 59 0.14 -9.56 14.09
N SER A 60 1.01 -9.60 15.10
CA SER A 60 1.11 -8.54 16.11
C SER A 60 2.50 -8.46 16.72
N THR A 61 2.94 -7.25 17.03
CA THR A 61 4.22 -6.99 17.71
C THR A 61 3.97 -6.44 19.10
N THR A 62 4.62 -7.04 20.10
CA THR A 62 4.51 -6.62 21.50
C THR A 62 5.77 -5.88 21.93
N PHE A 63 5.59 -4.71 22.54
CA PHE A 63 6.65 -3.86 23.05
C PHE A 63 6.53 -3.74 24.57
N GLN A 64 7.58 -4.14 25.28
CA GLN A 64 7.72 -3.90 26.72
C GLN A 64 8.45 -2.57 26.92
N TYR A 65 7.89 -1.66 27.70
CA TYR A 65 8.46 -0.33 27.97
C TYR A 65 8.79 -0.08 29.45
N GLY A 66 8.51 -1.04 30.34
CA GLY A 66 8.84 -0.97 31.76
C GLY A 66 9.19 -2.32 32.37
N GLN A 67 9.26 -2.41 33.70
CA GLN A 67 9.70 -3.63 34.38
C GLN A 67 8.56 -4.62 34.66
N ASN A 68 7.32 -4.15 34.70
CA ASN A 68 6.17 -5.00 34.97
C ASN A 68 5.63 -5.59 33.66
N ALA A 69 5.74 -6.91 33.50
CA ALA A 69 5.32 -7.63 32.30
C ALA A 69 3.80 -7.59 32.05
N ALA A 70 2.98 -7.26 33.06
CA ALA A 70 1.52 -7.22 32.92
C ALA A 70 0.98 -5.81 32.58
N THR A 71 1.68 -4.74 32.99
CA THR A 71 1.18 -3.36 32.85
C THR A 71 2.02 -2.49 31.94
N ASP A 72 3.28 -2.83 31.74
CA ASP A 72 4.23 -2.00 31.00
C ASP A 72 4.48 -2.56 29.59
N VAL A 73 3.40 -3.06 28.99
CA VAL A 73 3.42 -3.77 27.70
C VAL A 73 2.34 -3.19 26.79
N THR A 74 2.65 -3.04 25.50
CA THR A 74 1.68 -2.70 24.46
C THR A 74 1.81 -3.65 23.29
N THR A 75 0.68 -4.10 22.74
CA THR A 75 0.65 -4.96 21.56
C THR A 75 0.01 -4.19 20.42
N VAL A 76 0.73 -4.07 19.32
CA VAL A 76 0.28 -3.45 18.09
C VAL A 76 -0.07 -4.57 17.11
N THR A 77 -1.28 -4.54 16.56
CA THR A 77 -1.64 -5.42 15.44
C THR A 77 -0.93 -4.92 14.19
N ASN A 78 -0.23 -5.81 13.52
CA ASN A 78 0.50 -5.50 12.30
C ASN A 78 -0.47 -5.54 11.11
N VAL A 79 -0.38 -4.55 10.22
CA VAL A 79 -1.13 -4.57 8.96
C VAL A 79 -0.51 -5.61 8.02
N ASN A 80 -1.35 -6.47 7.42
CA ASN A 80 -0.90 -7.43 6.42
C ASN A 80 -0.95 -6.84 5.00
N MET A 81 0.11 -6.14 4.62
CA MET A 81 0.23 -5.53 3.29
C MET A 81 0.36 -6.55 2.16
N SER A 82 0.68 -7.83 2.43
CA SER A 82 0.74 -8.85 1.37
C SER A 82 -0.63 -9.09 0.70
N THR A 83 -1.71 -8.68 1.36
CA THR A 83 -3.08 -8.75 0.84
C THR A 83 -3.49 -7.53 0.01
N PHE A 84 -2.68 -6.49 -0.02
CA PHE A 84 -3.02 -5.24 -0.72
C PHE A 84 -3.04 -5.46 -2.23
N GLY A 85 -4.19 -5.20 -2.85
CA GLY A 85 -4.39 -5.42 -4.29
C GLY A 85 -3.50 -4.51 -5.14
N THR A 86 -3.14 -3.34 -4.63
CA THR A 86 -2.24 -2.41 -5.32
C THR A 86 -0.81 -2.93 -5.47
N LEU A 87 -0.41 -3.93 -4.66
CA LEU A 87 0.91 -4.56 -4.73
C LEU A 87 0.98 -5.73 -5.73
N THR A 88 -0.14 -6.13 -6.32
CA THR A 88 -0.22 -7.27 -7.24
C THR A 88 -0.26 -6.88 -8.72
N GLY A 89 0.20 -5.68 -9.07
CA GLY A 89 0.38 -5.26 -10.48
C GLY A 89 -0.79 -4.50 -11.11
N THR A 90 -1.55 -3.73 -10.32
CA THR A 90 -2.52 -2.76 -10.84
C THR A 90 -1.84 -1.70 -11.73
N SER A 91 -2.56 -1.15 -12.70
CA SER A 91 -2.07 -0.07 -13.57
C SER A 91 -3.16 0.97 -13.82
N VAL A 92 -2.78 2.10 -14.41
CA VAL A 92 -3.70 3.16 -14.83
C VAL A 92 -3.55 3.50 -16.32
N THR A 93 -3.19 2.52 -17.16
CA THR A 93 -2.96 2.71 -18.61
C THR A 93 -4.22 2.74 -19.47
N SER A 94 -5.40 2.63 -18.86
CA SER A 94 -6.71 2.75 -19.52
C SER A 94 -7.77 3.11 -18.50
N ALA A 95 -8.95 3.56 -18.94
CA ALA A 95 -10.09 3.84 -18.05
C ALA A 95 -10.53 2.61 -17.23
N ALA A 96 -10.51 1.42 -17.85
CA ALA A 96 -10.83 0.17 -17.17
C ALA A 96 -9.80 -0.16 -16.08
N ASN A 97 -8.51 -0.05 -16.40
CA ASN A 97 -7.43 -0.29 -15.44
C ASN A 97 -7.47 0.73 -14.29
N ALA A 98 -7.71 2.01 -14.61
CA ALA A 98 -7.83 3.07 -13.62
C ALA A 98 -9.03 2.89 -12.68
N THR A 99 -10.15 2.35 -13.17
CA THR A 99 -11.31 1.99 -12.34
C THR A 99 -10.99 0.82 -11.40
N ALA A 100 -10.33 -0.23 -11.93
CA ALA A 100 -9.90 -1.36 -11.11
C ALA A 100 -8.87 -0.95 -10.04
N ALA A 101 -7.92 -0.08 -10.40
CA ALA A 101 -6.94 0.48 -9.47
C ALA A 101 -7.61 1.28 -8.33
N GLN A 102 -8.61 2.11 -8.63
CA GLN A 102 -9.37 2.84 -7.60
C GLN A 102 -10.06 1.89 -6.61
N ALA A 103 -10.71 0.83 -7.11
CA ALA A 103 -11.36 -0.16 -6.25
C ALA A 103 -10.35 -0.91 -5.35
N ALA A 104 -9.18 -1.26 -5.90
CA ALA A 104 -8.10 -1.87 -5.12
C ALA A 104 -7.57 -0.92 -4.05
N ILE A 105 -7.32 0.35 -4.39
CA ILE A 105 -6.86 1.38 -3.44
C ILE A 105 -7.87 1.60 -2.32
N ASP A 106 -9.16 1.69 -2.65
CA ASP A 106 -10.21 1.90 -1.64
C ASP A 106 -10.30 0.71 -0.67
N THR A 107 -10.09 -0.51 -1.18
CA THR A 107 -9.99 -1.71 -0.33
C THR A 107 -8.76 -1.63 0.59
N ASP A 108 -7.58 -1.31 0.02
CA ASP A 108 -6.31 -1.23 0.75
C ASP A 108 -6.32 -0.12 1.83
N LEU A 109 -7.03 0.99 1.61
CA LEU A 109 -7.17 2.09 2.58
C LEU A 109 -8.06 1.76 3.78
N THR A 110 -8.89 0.73 3.68
CA THR A 110 -9.83 0.32 4.75
C THR A 110 -9.38 -0.92 5.50
N SER A 111 -8.25 -1.51 5.10
CA SER A 111 -7.62 -2.69 5.70
C SER A 111 -6.68 -2.31 6.83
#